data_AF-A0A1B7XTK4-F1
#
_entry.id   AF-A0A1B7XTK4-F1
#
_cell.length_a   1.000
_cell.length_b   1.000
_cell.length_c   1.000
_cell.angle_alpha   90.00
_cell.angle_beta   90.00
_cell.angle_gamma   90.00
#
_symmetry.space_group_name_H-M   'P 1'
#
loop_
_entity.id
_entity.type
_entity.pdbx_description
1 polymer ?
#
loop_
_entity_poly.entity_id
_entity_poly.type
_entity_poly.pdbx_seq_one_letter_code
_entity_poly.pdbx_strand_id
1 'polypeptide(L)'
;MPSVSTTDALAAQWIKPSDISTILFILGGDVVQKAFSLGTGKVYIPVCFSFGCAAYAFIALVGIIGDGRLLSPSDYACKVLNLGSEYVRESRNFVLGRLLRDLEAIESRRAGRKDENSDYSLRISVYEAQWNGNAPTEFSWSHIHLIGAVVTLIQFGLALVPLVINRSWSVLLITAAGTVLVQWTGLLPQ
;
A
#
# COMPACT_ATOMS: atom_id res chain seq x y z
N MET A 1 -27.23 36.45 -2.09
CA MET A 1 -26.55 35.44 -1.24
C MET A 1 -25.10 35.38 -1.69
N PRO A 2 -24.11 35.67 -0.82
CA PRO A 2 -22.71 35.63 -1.23
C PRO A 2 -22.31 34.19 -1.55
N SER A 3 -21.78 33.98 -2.76
CA SER A 3 -21.23 32.70 -3.19
C SER A 3 -19.98 32.39 -2.37
N VAL A 4 -20.11 31.56 -1.34
CA VAL A 4 -18.97 31.03 -0.58
C VAL A 4 -18.06 30.31 -1.57
N SER A 5 -16.83 30.79 -1.72
CA SER A 5 -15.86 30.15 -2.60
C SER A 5 -15.49 28.78 -2.01
N THR A 6 -15.34 27.77 -2.86
CA THR A 6 -14.96 26.42 -2.42
C THR A 6 -13.64 26.41 -1.65
N THR A 7 -12.74 27.35 -1.96
CA THR A 7 -11.47 27.56 -1.26
C THR A 7 -11.64 28.04 0.17
N ASP A 8 -12.60 28.93 0.45
CA ASP A 8 -12.86 29.43 1.81
C ASP A 8 -13.51 28.35 2.69
N ALA A 9 -14.41 27.54 2.11
CA ALA A 9 -15.01 26.40 2.80
C ALA A 9 -13.96 25.33 3.17
N LEU A 10 -13.03 25.04 2.24
CA LEU A 10 -11.91 24.14 2.50
C LEU A 10 -10.99 24.68 3.60
N ALA A 11 -10.57 25.94 3.50
CA ALA A 11 -9.70 26.56 4.51
C ALA A 11 -10.33 26.52 5.92
N ALA A 12 -11.63 26.77 6.04
CA ALA A 12 -12.35 26.67 7.31
C ALA A 12 -12.38 25.24 7.86
N GLN A 13 -12.59 24.24 7.00
CA GLN A 13 -12.56 22.83 7.42
C GLN A 13 -11.15 22.35 7.81
N TRP A 14 -10.08 22.93 7.25
CA TRP A 14 -8.71 22.62 7.68
C TRP A 14 -8.39 23.11 9.10
N ILE A 15 -9.00 24.23 9.52
CA ILE A 15 -8.86 24.77 10.87
C ILE A 15 -9.68 23.96 11.89
N LYS A 16 -10.81 23.38 11.47
CA LYS A 16 -11.71 22.59 12.32
C LYS A 16 -12.07 21.25 11.61
N PRO A 17 -11.17 20.26 11.64
CA PRO A 17 -11.18 19.15 10.69
C PRO A 17 -12.11 17.98 11.07
N SER A 18 -13.23 18.20 11.77
CA SER A 18 -14.12 17.09 12.20
C SER A 18 -14.58 16.23 11.02
N ASP A 19 -14.94 16.87 9.92
CA ASP A 19 -15.60 16.18 8.79
C ASP A 19 -14.56 15.61 7.81
N ILE A 20 -13.50 16.38 7.52
CA ILE A 20 -12.41 15.94 6.63
C ILE A 20 -11.61 14.81 7.26
N SER A 21 -11.35 14.84 8.57
CA SER A 21 -10.62 13.74 9.25
C SER A 21 -11.39 12.42 9.18
N THR A 22 -12.72 12.47 9.28
CA THR A 22 -13.58 11.30 9.13
C THR A 22 -13.50 10.73 7.71
N ILE A 23 -13.56 11.58 6.67
CA ILE A 23 -13.41 11.14 5.27
C ILE A 23 -12.02 10.54 5.03
N LEU A 24 -10.96 11.19 5.52
CA LEU A 24 -9.59 10.68 5.39
C LEU A 24 -9.38 9.36 6.13
N PHE A 25 -10.08 9.13 7.24
CA PHE A 25 -10.04 7.87 7.96
C PHE A 25 -10.79 6.77 7.20
N ILE A 26 -11.99 7.08 6.67
CA ILE A 26 -12.81 6.13 5.90
C ILE A 26 -12.11 5.73 4.59
N LEU A 27 -11.61 6.70 3.81
CA LEU A 27 -10.96 6.42 2.52
C LEU A 27 -9.50 5.98 2.66
N GLY A 28 -8.81 6.44 3.70
CA GLY A 28 -7.37 6.31 3.83
C GLY A 28 -6.91 4.87 4.05
N GLY A 29 -7.73 4.04 4.70
CA GLY A 29 -7.40 2.63 4.97
C GLY A 29 -7.17 1.83 3.69
N ASP A 30 -8.11 1.89 2.75
CA ASP A 30 -8.06 1.11 1.49
C ASP A 30 -6.94 1.57 0.56
N VAL A 31 -6.72 2.88 0.47
CA VAL A 31 -5.64 3.46 -0.35
C VAL A 31 -4.29 3.03 0.19
N VAL A 32 -4.13 3.09 1.53
CA VAL A 32 -2.91 2.66 2.19
C VAL A 32 -2.74 1.15 2.05
N GLN A 33 -3.77 0.32 2.23
CA GLN A 33 -3.70 -1.13 2.04
C GLN A 33 -3.16 -1.52 0.66
N LYS A 34 -3.64 -0.87 -0.41
CA LYS A 34 -3.19 -1.10 -1.79
C LYS A 34 -1.75 -0.64 -2.02
N ALA A 35 -1.31 0.41 -1.33
CA ALA A 35 0.09 0.85 -1.36
C ALA A 35 1.00 -0.12 -0.59
N PHE A 36 0.54 -0.64 0.56
CA PHE A 36 1.26 -1.64 1.35
C PHE A 36 1.40 -2.97 0.61
N SER A 37 0.38 -3.39 -0.12
CA SER A 37 0.43 -4.62 -0.91
C SER A 37 1.46 -4.61 -2.03
N LEU A 38 1.97 -3.44 -2.42
CA LEU A 38 3.10 -3.29 -3.35
C LEU A 38 4.47 -3.35 -2.64
N GLY A 39 4.52 -3.00 -1.36
CA GLY A 39 5.77 -2.87 -0.58
C GLY A 39 6.08 -4.05 0.34
N THR A 40 5.16 -4.99 0.47
CA THR A 40 5.17 -6.08 1.46
C THR A 40 6.17 -7.20 1.14
N GLY A 41 6.56 -7.97 2.16
CA GLY A 41 7.65 -8.96 2.11
C GLY A 41 8.99 -8.47 2.68
N LYS A 42 8.98 -7.48 3.59
CA LYS A 42 10.18 -6.94 4.22
C LYS A 42 10.02 -6.82 5.73
N VAL A 43 11.15 -6.90 6.45
CA VAL A 43 11.21 -6.72 7.91
C VAL A 43 10.85 -5.28 8.35
N TYR A 44 11.05 -4.29 7.47
CA TYR A 44 10.73 -2.90 7.76
C TYR A 44 9.91 -2.30 6.63
N ILE A 45 8.74 -1.74 6.95
CA ILE A 45 7.93 -1.02 6.00
C ILE A 45 8.13 0.48 6.21
N PRO A 46 8.65 1.23 5.23
CA PRO A 46 8.97 2.65 5.34
C PRO A 46 7.71 3.52 5.28
N VAL A 47 6.75 3.27 6.17
CA VAL A 47 5.49 4.00 6.23
C VAL A 47 5.42 4.79 7.51
N CYS A 48 5.24 6.09 7.31
CA CYS A 48 5.06 7.06 8.37
C CYS A 48 3.61 7.03 8.85
N PHE A 49 3.38 7.37 10.11
CA PHE A 49 2.05 7.44 10.67
C PHE A 49 1.20 8.48 9.90
N SER A 50 0.00 8.10 9.51
CA SER A 50 -1.00 9.01 8.96
C SER A 50 -2.38 8.51 9.40
N PHE A 51 -3.40 9.36 9.35
CA PHE A 51 -4.77 8.93 9.64
C PHE A 51 -5.21 7.75 8.76
N GLY A 52 -4.76 7.69 7.51
CA GLY A 52 -5.01 6.54 6.63
C GLY A 52 -4.25 5.28 7.05
N CYS A 53 -3.01 5.40 7.54
CA CYS A 53 -2.27 4.25 8.04
C CYS A 53 -2.86 3.69 9.34
N ALA A 54 -3.35 4.56 10.22
CA ALA A 54 -4.07 4.14 11.42
C ALA A 54 -5.35 3.37 11.05
N ALA A 55 -6.15 3.90 10.13
CA ALA A 55 -7.35 3.23 9.62
C ALA A 55 -7.04 1.87 9.00
N TYR A 56 -6.00 1.80 8.15
CA TYR A 56 -5.53 0.54 7.59
C TYR A 56 -5.13 -0.46 8.67
N ALA A 57 -4.37 -0.02 9.66
CA ALA A 57 -3.84 -0.90 10.70
C ALA A 57 -4.98 -1.53 11.53
N PHE A 58 -6.08 -0.79 11.77
CA PHE A 58 -7.30 -1.34 12.36
C PHE A 58 -8.03 -2.32 11.42
N ILE A 59 -8.21 -1.99 10.14
CA ILE A 59 -8.82 -2.88 9.14
C ILE A 59 -8.03 -4.19 9.01
N ALA A 60 -6.69 -4.09 8.95
CA ALA A 60 -5.79 -5.23 8.89
C ALA A 60 -5.89 -6.08 10.16
N LEU A 61 -5.95 -5.48 11.35
CA LEU A 61 -6.16 -6.20 12.61
C LEU A 61 -7.47 -6.99 12.62
N VAL A 62 -8.56 -6.38 12.18
CA VAL A 62 -9.86 -7.06 12.06
C VAL A 62 -9.81 -8.16 10.99
N GLY A 63 -9.15 -7.90 9.86
CA GLY A 63 -8.97 -8.88 8.78
C GLY A 63 -8.12 -10.09 9.19
N ILE A 64 -7.13 -9.90 10.06
CA ILE A 64 -6.35 -11.00 10.65
C ILE A 64 -7.24 -11.88 11.54
N ILE A 65 -8.12 -11.27 12.35
CA ILE A 65 -9.01 -12.00 13.25
C ILE A 65 -10.12 -12.73 12.47
N GLY A 66 -10.58 -12.18 11.35
CA GLY A 66 -11.62 -12.76 10.51
C GLY A 66 -11.10 -13.80 9.52
N ASP A 67 -10.48 -13.34 8.43
CA ASP A 67 -10.18 -14.12 7.23
C ASP A 67 -8.68 -14.47 7.08
N GLY A 68 -7.81 -13.95 7.96
CA GLY A 68 -6.36 -14.16 7.91
C GLY A 68 -5.67 -13.47 6.74
N ARG A 69 -6.29 -12.47 6.10
CA ARG A 69 -5.76 -11.79 4.91
C ARG A 69 -5.33 -10.35 5.22
N LEU A 70 -4.04 -10.07 5.00
CA LEU A 70 -3.42 -8.75 5.19
C LEU A 70 -3.38 -7.89 3.92
N LEU A 71 -3.33 -8.54 2.76
CA LEU A 71 -3.25 -7.91 1.45
C LEU A 71 -4.62 -7.52 0.90
N SER A 72 -4.65 -6.47 0.07
CA SER A 72 -5.79 -6.17 -0.79
C SER A 72 -6.17 -7.43 -1.60
N PRO A 73 -7.47 -7.68 -1.86
CA PRO A 73 -7.87 -8.75 -2.77
C PRO A 73 -7.16 -8.61 -4.12
N SER A 74 -6.95 -9.75 -4.79
CA SER A 74 -6.34 -9.78 -6.12
C SER A 74 -7.17 -8.94 -7.09
N ASP A 75 -6.52 -7.95 -7.64
CA ASP A 75 -7.08 -6.95 -8.53
C ASP A 75 -7.37 -7.50 -9.95
N TYR A 76 -6.75 -8.62 -10.31
CA TYR A 76 -6.79 -9.22 -11.64
C TYR A 76 -6.78 -10.75 -11.53
N ALA A 77 -7.66 -11.42 -12.28
CA ALA A 77 -7.78 -12.87 -12.24
C ALA A 77 -6.56 -13.51 -12.90
N CYS A 78 -5.78 -14.28 -12.14
CA CYS A 78 -4.59 -14.96 -12.63
C CYS A 78 -4.57 -16.42 -12.17
N LYS A 79 -4.15 -17.32 -13.07
CA LYS A 79 -3.91 -18.73 -12.75
C LYS A 79 -2.42 -19.00 -12.83
N VAL A 80 -1.90 -19.67 -11.81
CA VAL A 80 -0.51 -20.13 -11.77
C VAL A 80 -0.53 -21.61 -12.09
N LEU A 81 0.10 -21.97 -13.20
CA LEU A 81 0.30 -23.34 -13.63
C LEU A 81 1.76 -23.71 -13.37
N ASN A 82 1.98 -24.80 -12.62
CA ASN A 82 3.29 -25.42 -12.57
C ASN A 82 3.42 -26.39 -13.75
N LEU A 83 4.38 -26.13 -14.65
CA LEU A 83 4.60 -26.95 -15.85
C LEU A 83 5.16 -28.35 -15.53
N GLY A 84 5.82 -28.55 -14.39
CA GLY A 84 6.38 -29.83 -14.00
C GLY A 84 5.40 -30.75 -13.27
N SER A 85 4.46 -30.18 -12.52
CA SER A 85 3.47 -30.95 -11.73
C SER A 85 2.05 -30.86 -12.29
N GLU A 86 1.84 -30.12 -13.39
CA GLU A 86 0.54 -29.81 -14.01
C GLU A 86 -0.49 -29.17 -13.07
N TYR A 87 -0.06 -28.74 -11.89
CA TYR A 87 -0.95 -28.21 -10.88
C TYR A 87 -1.34 -26.78 -11.23
N VAL A 88 -2.65 -26.56 -11.43
CA VAL A 88 -3.25 -25.25 -11.67
C VAL A 88 -3.84 -24.74 -10.37
N ARG A 89 -3.48 -23.52 -9.98
CA ARG A 89 -4.15 -22.80 -8.89
C ARG A 89 -4.56 -21.41 -9.31
N GLU A 90 -5.69 -20.95 -8.81
CA GLU A 90 -6.05 -19.53 -8.89
C GLU A 90 -5.17 -18.75 -7.93
N SER A 91 -4.44 -17.78 -8.45
CA SER A 91 -3.61 -16.91 -7.64
C SER A 91 -4.45 -15.75 -7.12
N ARG A 92 -4.49 -15.66 -5.79
CA ARG A 92 -5.06 -14.51 -5.06
C ARG A 92 -4.01 -13.47 -4.68
N ASN A 93 -2.80 -13.57 -5.24
CA ASN A 93 -1.72 -12.65 -4.94
C ASN A 93 -1.94 -11.30 -5.66
N PHE A 94 -2.03 -10.22 -4.90
CA PHE A 94 -2.18 -8.86 -5.42
C PHE A 94 -1.02 -8.45 -6.34
N VAL A 95 0.23 -8.75 -5.95
CA VAL A 95 1.42 -8.35 -6.72
C VAL A 95 1.43 -9.02 -8.09
N LEU A 96 1.12 -10.32 -8.14
CA LEU A 96 1.04 -11.05 -9.41
C LEU A 96 -0.08 -10.52 -10.30
N GLY A 97 -1.26 -10.21 -9.72
CA GLY A 97 -2.35 -9.58 -10.45
C GLY A 97 -1.97 -8.22 -11.03
N ARG A 98 -1.19 -7.41 -10.28
CA ARG A 98 -0.71 -6.11 -10.74
C ARG A 98 0.31 -6.24 -11.88
N LEU A 99 1.27 -7.16 -11.73
CA LEU A 99 2.23 -7.48 -12.78
C LEU A 99 1.51 -7.87 -14.07
N LEU A 100 0.54 -8.79 -13.99
CA LEU A 100 -0.19 -9.28 -15.16
C LEU A 100 -0.98 -8.17 -15.85
N ARG A 101 -1.67 -7.32 -15.07
CA ARG A 101 -2.38 -6.13 -15.57
C ARG A 101 -1.43 -5.14 -16.26
N ASP A 102 -0.29 -4.86 -15.66
CA ASP A 102 0.67 -3.90 -16.22
C ASP A 102 1.32 -4.46 -17.50
N LEU A 103 1.61 -5.75 -17.54
CA LEU A 103 2.09 -6.45 -18.74
C LEU A 103 1.05 -6.41 -19.86
N GLU A 104 -0.20 -6.73 -19.56
CA GLU A 104 -1.31 -6.62 -20.53
C GLU A 104 -1.39 -5.19 -21.09
N ALA A 105 -1.37 -4.17 -20.22
CA ALA A 105 -1.44 -2.78 -20.65
C ALA A 105 -0.26 -2.35 -21.54
N ILE A 106 0.96 -2.78 -21.22
CA ILE A 106 2.16 -2.52 -22.05
C ILE A 106 1.98 -3.17 -23.42
N GLU A 107 1.52 -4.42 -23.43
CA GLU A 107 1.36 -5.24 -24.63
C GLU A 107 0.21 -4.75 -25.52
N SER A 108 -0.91 -4.29 -24.95
CA SER A 108 -2.01 -3.63 -25.68
C SER A 108 -1.55 -2.32 -26.33
N ARG A 109 -0.75 -1.50 -25.62
CA ARG A 109 -0.19 -0.26 -26.18
C ARG A 109 0.80 -0.52 -27.32
N ARG A 110 1.59 -1.59 -27.24
CA ARG A 110 2.51 -2.00 -28.30
C ARG A 110 1.76 -2.54 -29.52
N ALA A 111 0.71 -3.33 -29.30
CA ALA A 111 -0.12 -3.90 -30.36
C ALA A 111 -0.81 -2.81 -31.20
N GLY A 112 -1.45 -1.82 -30.56
CA GLY A 112 -2.10 -0.71 -31.26
C GLY A 112 -1.14 0.21 -32.03
N ARG A 113 0.18 0.05 -31.86
CA ARG A 113 1.20 0.79 -32.62
C ARG A 113 1.75 0.00 -33.81
N LYS A 114 1.50 -1.31 -33.90
CA LYS A 114 2.10 -2.19 -34.91
C LYS A 114 1.11 -2.88 -35.84
N ASP A 115 -0.12 -3.15 -35.43
CA ASP A 115 -1.09 -3.87 -36.27
C ASP A 115 -2.51 -3.30 -36.13
N GLU A 116 -3.04 -2.69 -37.19
CA GLU A 116 -4.41 -2.19 -37.27
C GLU A 116 -5.42 -3.32 -37.62
N ASN A 117 -4.96 -4.54 -37.88
CA ASN A 117 -5.77 -5.61 -38.46
C ASN A 117 -5.54 -7.02 -37.84
N SER A 118 -4.98 -7.11 -36.64
CA SER A 118 -4.65 -8.39 -36.00
C SER A 118 -5.65 -8.75 -34.91
N ASP A 119 -6.51 -9.71 -35.21
CA ASP A 119 -7.41 -10.36 -34.25
C ASP A 119 -6.60 -11.40 -33.46
N TYR A 120 -6.34 -11.16 -32.17
CA TYR A 120 -5.52 -12.07 -31.35
C TYR A 120 -6.40 -12.88 -30.40
N SER A 121 -6.38 -14.22 -30.53
CA SER A 121 -7.10 -15.14 -29.63
C SER A 121 -6.23 -15.67 -28.47
N LEU A 122 -4.89 -15.69 -28.61
CA LEU A 122 -3.96 -16.09 -27.57
C LEU A 122 -2.58 -15.43 -27.80
N ARG A 123 -2.02 -14.79 -26.77
CA ARG A 123 -0.66 -14.22 -26.77
C ARG A 123 0.17 -14.90 -25.69
N ILE A 124 1.39 -15.33 -26.05
CA ILE A 124 2.34 -15.98 -25.15
C ILE A 124 3.59 -15.11 -25.09
N SER A 125 3.93 -14.63 -23.90
CA SER A 125 5.16 -13.91 -23.62
C SER A 125 6.07 -14.77 -22.76
N VAL A 126 7.30 -15.00 -23.20
CA VAL A 126 8.30 -15.77 -22.45
C VAL A 126 9.23 -14.80 -21.74
N TYR A 127 9.37 -14.98 -20.43
CA TYR A 127 10.28 -14.19 -19.59
C TYR A 127 11.32 -15.13 -18.99
N GLU A 128 12.57 -14.68 -18.96
CA GLU A 128 13.66 -15.37 -18.28
C GLU A 128 13.89 -14.70 -16.92
N ALA A 129 13.83 -15.50 -15.85
CA ALA A 129 14.09 -15.00 -14.51
C ALA A 129 15.58 -14.67 -14.39
N GLN A 130 15.90 -13.40 -14.15
CA GLN A 130 17.28 -13.00 -13.87
C GLN A 130 17.70 -13.50 -12.49
N TRP A 131 18.98 -13.84 -12.36
CA TRP A 131 19.56 -14.22 -11.08
C TRP A 131 19.41 -13.08 -10.07
N ASN A 132 18.77 -13.38 -8.95
CA ASN A 132 18.72 -12.51 -7.78
C ASN A 132 19.64 -13.11 -6.71
N GLY A 133 20.66 -12.36 -6.30
CA GLY A 133 21.58 -12.79 -5.25
C GLY A 133 20.94 -12.82 -3.85
N ASN A 134 19.73 -12.30 -3.71
CA ASN A 134 18.97 -12.42 -2.48
C ASN A 134 18.25 -13.77 -2.40
N ALA A 135 18.16 -14.33 -1.19
CA ALA A 135 17.34 -15.50 -0.93
C ALA A 135 15.85 -15.23 -1.33
N PRO A 136 15.03 -16.28 -1.55
CA PRO A 136 13.64 -16.15 -2.03
C PRO A 136 12.72 -15.22 -1.21
N THR A 137 13.15 -14.87 0.01
CA THR A 137 12.45 -13.99 0.95
C THR A 137 13.29 -12.80 1.41
N GLU A 138 14.51 -12.62 0.89
CA GLU A 138 15.39 -11.52 1.27
C GLU A 138 15.25 -10.35 0.29
N PHE A 139 15.01 -9.17 0.85
CA PHE A 139 14.87 -7.96 0.07
C PHE A 139 16.08 -7.05 0.31
N SER A 140 16.60 -6.45 -0.76
CA SER A 140 17.75 -5.55 -0.68
C SER A 140 17.32 -4.21 -0.06
N TRP A 141 18.02 -3.79 0.99
CA TRP A 141 17.81 -2.47 1.59
C TRP A 141 18.05 -1.37 0.55
N SER A 142 16.96 -0.74 0.09
CA SER A 142 17.01 0.39 -0.85
C SER A 142 16.95 1.74 -0.14
N HIS A 143 17.32 2.82 -0.85
CA HIS A 143 17.20 4.20 -0.39
C HIS A 143 15.81 4.58 0.15
N ILE A 144 14.75 3.89 -0.30
CA ILE A 144 13.38 4.11 0.16
C ILE A 144 13.23 3.78 1.65
N HIS A 145 13.94 2.76 2.15
CA HIS A 145 13.91 2.40 3.57
C HIS A 145 14.62 3.43 4.44
N LEU A 146 15.74 3.96 3.95
CA LEU A 146 16.45 5.05 4.60
C LEU A 146 15.58 6.30 4.67
N ILE A 147 14.93 6.67 3.57
CA ILE A 147 13.99 7.81 3.53
C ILE A 147 12.84 7.57 4.51
N GLY A 148 12.24 6.38 4.52
CA GLY A 148 11.18 6.05 5.47
C GLY A 148 11.61 6.17 6.93
N ALA A 149 12.81 5.70 7.26
CA ALA A 149 13.37 5.85 8.60
C ALA A 149 13.57 7.31 8.99
N VAL A 150 14.12 8.13 8.08
CA VAL A 150 14.29 9.58 8.29
C VAL A 150 12.95 10.27 8.51
N VAL A 151 11.94 9.98 7.69
CA VAL A 151 10.62 10.61 7.83
C VAL A 151 9.93 10.16 9.12
N THR A 152 10.10 8.90 9.54
CA THR A 152 9.60 8.40 10.83
C THR A 152 10.24 9.15 12.00
N LEU A 153 11.56 9.41 11.95
CA LEU A 153 12.26 10.20 12.97
C LEU A 153 11.77 11.65 13.02
N ILE A 154 11.59 12.29 11.85
CA ILE A 154 11.02 13.64 11.76
C ILE A 154 9.63 13.67 12.39
N GLN A 155 8.81 12.64 12.14
CA GLN A 155 7.46 12.55 12.67
C GLN A 155 7.43 12.43 14.20
N PHE A 156 8.32 11.62 14.80
CA PHE A 156 8.49 11.60 16.25
C PHE A 156 8.99 12.95 16.79
N GLY A 157 9.87 13.63 16.06
CA GLY A 157 10.31 14.99 16.39
C GLY A 157 9.15 15.99 16.45
N LEU A 158 8.26 15.97 15.47
CA LEU A 158 7.05 16.81 15.45
C LEU A 158 6.08 16.43 16.58
N ALA A 159 5.93 15.14 16.89
CA ALA A 159 5.07 14.67 17.97
C ALA A 159 5.59 15.03 19.38
N LEU A 160 6.87 15.38 19.52
CA LEU A 160 7.46 15.88 20.77
C LEU A 160 7.11 17.36 21.04
N VAL A 161 6.83 18.16 20.01
CA VAL A 161 6.53 19.60 20.16
C VAL A 161 5.32 19.85 21.09
N PRO A 162 4.17 19.18 20.92
CA PRO A 162 3.02 19.33 21.84
C PRO A 162 3.31 18.83 23.25
N LEU A 163 4.22 17.86 23.40
CA LEU A 163 4.60 17.33 24.70
C LEU A 163 5.42 18.35 25.50
N VAL A 164 6.30 19.10 24.84
CA VAL A 164 7.12 20.13 25.48
C VAL A 164 6.29 21.37 25.85
N ILE A 165 5.38 21.79 24.97
CA ILE A 165 4.61 23.04 25.17
C ILE A 165 3.36 22.80 26.02
N ASN A 166 2.56 21.78 25.70
CA ASN A 166 1.23 21.58 26.29
C ASN A 166 1.22 20.48 27.36
N ARG A 167 2.36 19.80 27.61
CA ARG A 167 2.47 18.59 28.45
C ARG A 167 1.47 17.49 28.10
N SER A 168 0.98 17.47 26.86
CA SER A 168 0.02 16.48 26.39
C SER A 168 0.74 15.28 25.79
N TRP A 169 0.58 14.13 26.44
CA TRP A 169 1.19 12.86 26.01
C TRP A 169 0.43 12.18 24.86
N SER A 170 -0.81 12.61 24.62
CA SER A 170 -1.74 11.93 23.71
C SER A 170 -1.20 11.85 22.28
N VAL A 171 -0.60 12.92 21.76
CA VAL A 171 -0.11 12.97 20.37
C VAL A 171 1.06 12.01 20.17
N LEU A 172 1.99 11.96 21.13
CA LEU A 172 3.13 11.05 21.08
C LEU A 172 2.68 9.59 21.21
N LEU A 173 1.77 9.29 22.14
CA LEU A 173 1.24 7.94 22.33
C LEU A 173 0.52 7.43 21.09
N ILE A 174 -0.35 8.24 20.47
CA ILE A 174 -1.08 7.85 19.26
C ILE A 174 -0.12 7.60 18.10
N THR A 175 0.88 8.47 17.92
CA THR A 175 1.88 8.33 16.85
C THR A 175 2.74 7.07 17.07
N ALA A 176 3.18 6.81 18.30
CA ALA A 176 3.96 5.64 18.65
C ALA A 176 3.17 4.34 18.47
N ALA A 177 1.95 4.29 19.02
CA ALA A 177 1.07 3.12 18.92
C ALA A 177 0.71 2.81 17.45
N GLY A 178 0.35 3.83 16.67
CA GLY A 178 0.05 3.66 15.25
C GLY A 178 1.27 3.19 14.45
N THR A 179 2.46 3.73 14.71
CA THR A 179 3.70 3.29 14.04
C THR A 179 4.01 1.82 14.37
N VAL A 180 3.90 1.40 15.65
CA VAL A 180 4.12 0.01 16.05
C VAL A 180 3.11 -0.93 15.39
N LEU A 181 1.83 -0.57 15.40
CA LEU A 181 0.77 -1.41 14.85
C LEU A 181 0.95 -1.59 13.33
N VAL A 182 1.34 -0.52 12.62
CA VAL A 182 1.67 -0.57 11.20
C VAL A 182 2.87 -1.51 10.93
N GLN A 183 3.97 -1.38 11.69
CA GLN A 183 5.12 -2.28 11.52
C GLN A 183 4.77 -3.73 11.82
N TRP A 184 3.97 -3.98 12.86
CA TRP A 184 3.49 -5.31 13.21
C TRP A 184 2.64 -5.93 12.10
N THR A 185 1.68 -5.18 11.57
CA THR A 185 0.85 -5.65 10.43
C THR A 185 1.69 -5.91 9.19
N GLY A 186 2.78 -5.16 9.01
CA GLY A 186 3.72 -5.35 7.91
C GLY A 186 4.60 -6.59 7.99
N LEU A 187 4.88 -7.05 9.22
CA LEU A 187 5.73 -8.20 9.51
C LEU A 187 5.02 -9.54 9.39
N LEU A 188 3.69 -9.56 9.38
CA LEU A 188 2.94 -10.79 9.34
C LEU A 188 3.07 -11.50 7.98
N PRO A 189 3.24 -12.84 7.97
CA PRO A 189 3.38 -13.62 6.76
C PRO A 189 2.13 -13.53 5.89
N GLN A 190 2.34 -13.46 4.58
CA GLN A 190 1.29 -13.26 3.56
C GLN A 190 0.83 -14.56 2.91
#